data_AF-A0A3S1KUB6-F1
#
_entry.id   AF-A0A3S1KUB6-F1
#
_cell.length_a   1.000
_cell.length_b   1.000
_cell.length_c   1.000
_cell.angle_alpha   90.00
_cell.angle_beta   90.00
_cell.angle_gamma   90.00
#
_symmetry.space_group_name_H-M   'P 1'
#
loop_
_entity.id
_entity.type
_entity.pdbx_description
1 polymer ?
#
loop_
_entity_poly.entity_id
_entity_poly.type
_entity_poly.pdbx_seq_one_letter_code
_entity_poly.pdbx_strand_id
1 'polypeptide(L)'
;LKLDGFYAQAIGSDAAFVKTLDFALKKPEGADIAIARLGGWTQDVGPIYDQQVVVAVVKGDRVLIAEAPAAPAVPKIAACEALWTAADATAQKFQQEYQGSDLKDQQAYDSANAAWEKGDGDYRACMGERLPDDPTFPALLAQAQELADHMAGK
;
A
#
# COMPACT_ATOMS: atom_id res chain seq x y z
N LEU A 1 -15.34 21.67 20.75
CA LEU A 1 -15.45 21.56 19.28
C LEU A 1 -16.45 20.45 18.97
N LYS A 2 -17.43 20.71 18.09
CA LYS A 2 -18.21 19.62 17.48
C LYS A 2 -17.32 19.00 16.41
N LEU A 3 -17.00 17.72 16.54
CA LEU A 3 -16.36 16.96 15.47
C LEU A 3 -17.38 16.78 14.35
N ASP A 4 -17.16 17.42 13.20
CA ASP A 4 -17.91 17.17 11.99
C ASP A 4 -17.50 15.79 11.43
N GLY A 5 -18.13 14.75 11.98
CA GLY A 5 -17.87 13.35 11.62
C GLY A 5 -18.02 13.04 10.13
N PHE A 6 -18.69 13.91 9.37
CA PHE A 6 -18.77 13.80 7.92
C PHE A 6 -17.39 13.85 7.25
N TYR A 7 -16.47 14.72 7.70
CA TYR A 7 -15.13 14.80 7.11
C TYR A 7 -14.21 13.66 7.56
N ALA A 8 -14.42 13.12 8.76
CA ALA A 8 -13.67 11.97 9.27
C ALA A 8 -14.15 10.62 8.70
N GLN A 9 -15.37 10.56 8.14
CA GLN A 9 -15.98 9.32 7.65
C GLN A 9 -16.10 9.25 6.13
N ALA A 10 -15.91 10.35 5.40
CA ALA A 10 -16.16 10.40 3.96
C ALA A 10 -14.99 9.89 3.09
N ILE A 11 -13.74 9.93 3.58
CA ILE A 11 -12.56 9.49 2.83
C ILE A 11 -11.49 8.89 3.76
N GLY A 12 -11.63 7.61 4.10
CA GLY A 12 -10.52 6.77 4.62
C GLY A 12 -10.10 7.02 6.07
N SER A 13 -9.40 6.05 6.65
CA SER A 13 -8.80 6.11 7.98
C SER A 13 -7.88 7.33 8.15
N ASP A 14 -7.49 7.69 9.38
CA ASP A 14 -6.44 8.70 9.67
C ASP A 14 -5.04 8.33 9.10
N ALA A 15 -4.99 7.45 8.09
CA ALA A 15 -3.82 6.85 7.48
C ALA A 15 -3.79 7.11 5.97
N ALA A 16 -2.60 7.22 5.39
CA ALA A 16 -2.44 7.41 3.95
C ALA A 16 -2.49 6.06 3.23
N PHE A 17 -3.11 6.02 2.04
CA PHE A 17 -2.99 4.85 1.17
C PHE A 17 -1.60 4.82 0.54
N VAL A 18 -0.86 3.76 0.82
CA VAL A 18 0.46 3.52 0.25
C VAL A 18 0.36 2.38 -0.75
N LYS A 19 0.73 2.67 -1.99
CA LYS A 19 0.64 1.75 -3.12
C LYS A 19 1.76 0.71 -3.06
N THR A 20 1.39 -0.57 -3.20
CA THR A 20 2.32 -1.67 -3.48
C THR A 20 2.51 -1.86 -4.99
N LEU A 21 1.41 -1.88 -5.75
CA LEU A 21 1.40 -2.25 -7.17
C LEU A 21 0.18 -1.63 -7.88
N ASP A 22 0.31 -1.32 -9.18
CA ASP A 22 -0.84 -1.07 -10.06
C ASP A 22 -1.26 -2.36 -10.79
N PHE A 23 -2.55 -2.67 -10.80
CA PHE A 23 -3.09 -3.81 -11.56
C PHE A 23 -3.29 -3.43 -13.03
N ALA A 24 -2.93 -4.34 -13.93
CA ALA A 24 -3.19 -4.21 -15.36
C ALA A 24 -4.64 -4.62 -15.70
N LEU A 25 -5.60 -3.74 -15.42
CA LEU A 25 -7.00 -3.99 -15.74
C LEU A 25 -7.27 -3.99 -17.24
N LYS A 26 -8.24 -4.82 -17.65
CA LYS A 26 -8.94 -4.61 -18.91
C LYS A 26 -9.99 -3.53 -18.66
N LYS A 27 -9.90 -2.42 -19.39
CA LYS A 27 -10.88 -1.33 -19.26
C LYS A 27 -12.29 -1.86 -19.52
N PRO A 28 -13.24 -1.72 -18.58
CA PRO A 28 -14.62 -2.10 -18.79
C PRO A 28 -15.23 -1.33 -19.97
N GLU A 29 -16.20 -1.95 -20.63
CA GLU A 29 -16.88 -1.35 -21.76
C GLU A 29 -17.67 -0.10 -21.33
N GLY A 30 -17.55 0.97 -22.12
CA GLY A 30 -18.18 2.25 -21.81
C GLY A 30 -17.51 3.05 -20.68
N ALA A 31 -16.46 2.53 -20.04
CA ALA A 31 -15.61 3.33 -19.16
C ALA A 31 -14.59 4.14 -20.00
N ASP A 32 -14.32 5.36 -19.56
CA ASP A 32 -13.27 6.21 -20.12
C ASP A 32 -11.91 5.81 -19.56
N ILE A 33 -11.88 5.57 -18.24
CA ILE A 33 -10.69 5.18 -17.47
C ILE A 33 -11.08 4.08 -16.49
N ALA A 34 -10.20 3.10 -16.30
CA ALA A 34 -10.25 2.16 -15.18
C ALA A 34 -8.83 1.93 -14.67
N ILE A 35 -8.61 2.23 -13.40
CA ILE A 35 -7.33 2.00 -12.71
C ILE A 35 -7.61 1.17 -11.46
N ALA A 36 -6.71 0.25 -11.14
CA ALA A 36 -6.75 -0.47 -9.87
C ALA A 36 -5.37 -0.55 -9.27
N ARG A 37 -5.33 -0.49 -7.94
CA ARG A 37 -4.13 -0.53 -7.13
C ARG A 37 -4.27 -1.54 -6.02
N LEU A 38 -3.17 -2.21 -5.74
CA LEU A 38 -2.96 -2.93 -4.51
C LEU A 38 -2.11 -2.05 -3.58
N GLY A 39 -2.48 -1.99 -2.31
CA GLY A 39 -1.75 -1.23 -1.30
C GLY A 39 -2.43 -1.35 0.04
N GLY A 40 -2.12 -0.48 0.99
CA GLY A 40 -2.88 -0.45 2.24
C GLY A 40 -2.76 0.89 2.94
N TRP A 41 -3.58 1.06 3.98
CA TRP A 41 -3.65 2.29 4.74
C TRP A 41 -2.69 2.20 5.93
N THR A 42 -1.70 3.08 5.99
CA THR A 42 -0.73 3.14 7.10
C THR A 42 -0.37 4.57 7.47
N GLN A 43 -0.02 4.78 8.74
CA GLN A 43 0.65 6.00 9.24
C GLN A 43 2.14 5.76 9.48
N ASP A 44 2.56 4.49 9.53
CA ASP A 44 3.92 4.05 9.84
C ASP A 44 4.64 3.56 8.58
N VAL A 45 5.97 3.64 8.63
CA VAL A 45 6.87 3.10 7.61
C VAL A 45 7.04 1.59 7.78
N GLY A 46 6.96 0.85 6.68
CA GLY A 46 7.25 -0.58 6.63
C GLY A 46 6.19 -1.41 5.90
N PRO A 47 6.35 -2.74 5.86
CA PRO A 47 5.46 -3.65 5.17
C PRO A 47 4.00 -3.55 5.66
N ILE A 48 3.10 -3.41 4.69
CA ILE A 48 1.65 -3.40 4.94
C ILE A 48 1.10 -4.78 4.57
N TYR A 49 0.88 -5.62 5.57
CA TYR A 49 0.41 -6.99 5.35
C TYR A 49 -1.08 -7.07 5.04
N ASP A 50 -1.87 -6.18 5.63
CA ASP A 50 -3.31 -6.09 5.40
C ASP A 50 -3.58 -5.17 4.20
N GLN A 51 -3.50 -5.75 3.00
CA GLN A 51 -3.67 -4.98 1.77
C GLN A 51 -5.13 -4.92 1.30
N GLN A 52 -5.43 -3.84 0.59
CA GLN A 52 -6.68 -3.49 -0.03
C GLN A 52 -6.50 -3.43 -1.55
N VAL A 53 -7.52 -3.87 -2.27
CA VAL A 53 -7.71 -3.59 -3.69
C VAL A 53 -8.56 -2.35 -3.80
N VAL A 54 -7.99 -1.27 -4.35
CA VAL A 54 -8.69 0.00 -4.59
C VAL A 54 -8.81 0.19 -6.10
N VAL A 55 -10.04 0.38 -6.58
CA VAL A 55 -10.36 0.53 -8.00
C VAL A 55 -11.06 1.86 -8.21
N ALA A 56 -10.64 2.60 -9.23
CA ALA A 56 -11.33 3.80 -9.68
C ALA A 56 -11.73 3.67 -11.16
N VAL A 57 -13.00 3.93 -11.46
CA VAL A 57 -13.57 3.92 -12.81
C VAL A 57 -14.15 5.29 -13.12
N VAL A 58 -13.79 5.84 -14.27
CA VAL A 58 -14.41 7.06 -14.82
C VAL A 58 -15.33 6.65 -15.97
N LYS A 59 -16.58 7.10 -15.92
CA LYS A 59 -17.60 6.83 -16.92
C LYS A 59 -18.46 8.08 -17.14
N GLY A 60 -18.22 8.78 -18.24
CA GLY A 60 -18.87 10.05 -18.55
C GLY A 60 -18.53 11.11 -17.49
N ASP A 61 -19.56 11.59 -16.79
CA ASP A 61 -19.46 12.63 -15.75
C ASP A 61 -19.26 12.06 -14.33
N ARG A 62 -19.06 10.75 -14.19
CA ARG A 62 -18.96 10.07 -12.89
C ARG A 62 -17.58 9.46 -12.66
N VAL A 63 -17.12 9.60 -11.42
CA VAL A 63 -15.99 8.86 -10.86
C VAL A 63 -16.53 7.94 -9.79
N LEU A 64 -16.27 6.64 -9.94
CA LEU A 64 -16.65 5.60 -8.99
C LEU A 64 -15.37 5.04 -8.37
N ILE A 65 -15.35 4.92 -7.04
CA ILE A 65 -14.23 4.33 -6.30
C ILE A 65 -14.78 3.19 -5.47
N ALA A 66 -14.17 2.02 -5.59
CA ALA A 66 -14.45 0.85 -4.76
C ALA A 66 -13.18 0.41 -4.04
N GLU A 67 -13.34 -0.08 -2.83
CA GLU A 67 -12.29 -0.67 -2.01
C GLU A 67 -12.79 -1.98 -1.43
N ALA A 68 -11.90 -2.98 -1.39
CA ALA A 68 -12.14 -4.23 -0.68
C ALA A 68 -10.82 -4.80 -0.14
N PRO A 69 -10.86 -5.56 0.97
CA PRO A 69 -9.69 -6.33 1.41
C PRO A 69 -9.21 -7.26 0.32
N ALA A 70 -7.89 -7.40 0.16
CA ALA A 70 -7.31 -8.31 -0.81
C ALA A 70 -7.69 -9.77 -0.48
N ALA A 71 -8.29 -10.44 -1.46
CA ALA A 71 -8.75 -11.82 -1.36
C ALA A 71 -8.31 -12.59 -2.62
N PRO A 72 -7.35 -13.52 -2.52
CA PRO A 72 -6.71 -14.02 -1.30
C PRO A 72 -5.78 -12.98 -0.64
N ALA A 73 -5.39 -13.23 0.61
CA ALA A 73 -4.39 -12.40 1.28
C ALA A 73 -3.08 -12.36 0.47
N VAL A 74 -2.46 -11.19 0.39
CA VAL A 74 -1.20 -10.99 -0.34
C VAL A 74 -0.08 -11.77 0.36
N PRO A 75 0.67 -12.63 -0.34
CA PRO A 75 1.70 -13.43 0.27
C PRO A 75 2.89 -12.59 0.72
N LYS A 76 3.54 -13.03 1.79
CA LYS A 76 4.86 -12.51 2.18
C LYS A 76 5.92 -13.16 1.32
N ILE A 77 6.49 -12.41 0.39
CA ILE A 77 7.58 -12.91 -0.47
C ILE A 77 8.88 -12.83 0.32
N ALA A 78 9.47 -13.98 0.66
CA ALA A 78 10.64 -14.08 1.55
C ALA A 78 11.82 -13.18 1.13
N ALA A 79 12.05 -13.03 -0.18
CA ALA A 79 13.10 -12.15 -0.69
C ALA A 79 12.84 -10.67 -0.37
N CYS A 80 11.58 -10.23 -0.41
CA CYS A 80 11.20 -8.85 -0.07
C CYS A 80 11.21 -8.64 1.45
N GLU A 81 10.71 -9.61 2.23
CA GLU A 81 10.80 -9.58 3.70
C GLU A 81 12.25 -9.44 4.19
N ALA A 82 13.21 -10.07 3.51
CA ALA A 82 14.62 -9.95 3.84
C ALA A 82 15.16 -8.52 3.68
N LEU A 83 14.68 -7.77 2.68
CA LEU A 83 15.05 -6.36 2.48
C LEU A 83 14.57 -5.51 3.66
N TRP A 84 13.31 -5.68 4.06
CA TRP A 84 12.77 -4.98 5.22
C TRP A 84 13.51 -5.36 6.51
N THR A 85 13.72 -6.66 6.74
CA THR A 85 14.41 -7.16 7.95
C THR A 85 15.81 -6.57 8.08
N ALA A 86 16.55 -6.47 6.98
CA ALA A 86 17.90 -5.88 6.99
C ALA A 86 17.87 -4.37 7.26
N ALA A 87 16.90 -3.66 6.69
CA ALA A 87 16.71 -2.23 6.91
C ALA A 87 16.30 -1.93 8.36
N ASP A 88 15.34 -2.69 8.89
CA ASP A 88 14.88 -2.57 10.27
C ASP A 88 16.01 -2.85 11.26
N ALA A 89 16.81 -3.89 11.05
CA ALA A 89 17.99 -4.17 11.88
C ALA A 89 19.03 -3.04 11.84
N THR A 90 19.13 -2.32 10.71
CA THR A 90 20.02 -1.16 10.58
C THR A 90 19.44 0.05 11.31
N ALA A 91 18.16 0.34 11.11
CA ALA A 91 17.46 1.44 11.77
C ALA A 91 17.47 1.27 13.30
N GLN A 92 17.24 0.05 13.80
CA GLN A 92 17.28 -0.24 15.24
C GLN A 92 18.64 0.05 15.88
N LYS A 93 19.77 -0.12 15.17
CA LYS A 93 21.11 0.24 15.68
C LYS A 93 21.23 1.75 15.87
N PHE A 94 20.85 2.52 14.86
CA PHE A 94 20.83 3.99 14.95
C PHE A 94 19.83 4.48 16.00
N GLN A 95 18.69 3.82 16.15
CA GLN A 95 17.72 4.17 17.17
C GLN A 95 18.26 3.91 18.59
N GLN A 96 19.04 2.84 18.79
CA GLN A 96 19.73 2.59 20.06
C GLN A 96 20.80 3.64 20.35
N GLU A 97 21.56 4.10 19.35
CA GLU A 97 22.52 5.20 19.49
C GLU A 97 21.80 6.51 19.88
N TYR A 98 20.71 6.85 19.19
CA TYR A 98 19.88 8.00 19.51
C TYR A 98 19.33 7.94 20.94
N GLN A 99 18.78 6.79 21.36
CA GLN A 99 18.30 6.59 22.73
C GLN A 99 19.44 6.68 23.76
N GLY A 100 20.60 6.11 23.45
CA GLY A 100 21.80 6.17 24.30
C GLY A 100 22.39 7.57 24.44
N SER A 101 22.03 8.49 23.54
CA SER A 101 22.44 9.90 23.59
C SER A 101 21.53 10.80 24.44
N ASP A 102 20.57 10.23 25.17
CA ASP A 102 19.42 10.95 25.76
C ASP A 102 18.61 11.73 24.72
N LEU A 103 18.43 11.15 23.53
CA LEU A 103 17.67 11.76 22.42
C LEU A 103 18.29 13.07 21.88
N LYS A 104 19.62 13.18 21.90
CA LYS A 104 20.34 14.39 21.45
C LYS A 104 21.08 14.19 20.12
N ASP A 105 21.38 12.94 19.76
CA ASP A 105 22.04 12.60 18.52
C ASP A 105 21.04 12.60 17.36
N GLN A 106 20.76 13.79 16.83
CA GLN A 106 19.85 13.97 15.71
C GLN A 106 20.30 13.19 14.46
N GLN A 107 21.62 13.01 14.27
CA GLN A 107 22.14 12.28 13.13
C GLN A 107 21.78 10.79 13.23
N ALA A 108 21.85 10.20 14.43
CA ALA A 108 21.40 8.83 14.66
C ALA A 108 19.89 8.69 14.41
N TYR A 109 19.07 9.63 14.88
CA TYR A 109 17.64 9.64 14.60
C TYR A 109 17.34 9.72 13.09
N ASP A 110 17.97 10.66 12.37
CA ASP A 110 17.77 10.85 10.94
C ASP A 110 18.23 9.60 10.15
N SER A 111 19.33 8.97 10.59
CA SER A 111 19.85 7.73 9.99
C SER A 111 18.93 6.54 10.19
N ALA A 112 18.26 6.44 11.35
CA ALA A 112 17.25 5.41 11.61
C ALA A 112 16.06 5.57 10.65
N ASN A 113 15.52 6.79 10.52
CA ASN A 113 14.41 7.07 9.62
C ASN A 113 14.78 6.81 8.16
N ALA A 114 15.95 7.28 7.71
CA ALA A 114 16.42 7.04 6.35
C ALA A 114 16.57 5.54 6.04
N ALA A 115 17.02 4.73 7.00
CA ALA A 115 17.10 3.29 6.85
C ALA A 115 15.70 2.65 6.71
N TRP A 116 14.73 3.03 7.55
CA TRP A 116 13.35 2.55 7.43
C TRP A 116 12.69 2.98 6.12
N GLU A 117 12.75 4.26 5.75
CA GLU A 117 12.16 4.78 4.51
C GLU A 117 12.71 4.07 3.27
N LYS A 118 14.03 3.87 3.24
CA LYS A 118 14.67 3.11 2.17
C LYS A 118 14.23 1.66 2.16
N GLY A 119 14.23 0.99 3.31
CA GLY A 119 13.82 -0.41 3.42
C GLY A 119 12.39 -0.65 2.97
N ASP A 120 11.49 0.26 3.33
CA ASP A 120 10.09 0.25 2.96
C ASP A 120 9.88 0.51 1.45
N GLY A 121 10.63 1.45 0.88
CA GLY A 121 10.70 1.67 -0.57
C GLY A 121 11.20 0.43 -1.34
N ASP A 122 12.31 -0.16 -0.89
CA ASP A 122 12.92 -1.36 -1.49
C ASP A 122 11.98 -2.57 -1.38
N TYR A 123 11.32 -2.75 -0.23
CA TYR A 123 10.33 -3.80 -0.01
C TYR A 123 9.20 -3.71 -1.04
N ARG A 124 8.61 -2.53 -1.21
CA ARG A 124 7.51 -2.32 -2.17
C ARG A 124 7.95 -2.49 -3.61
N ALA A 125 9.15 -2.01 -3.97
CA ALA A 125 9.70 -2.23 -5.31
C ALA A 125 9.85 -3.73 -5.58
N CYS A 126 10.39 -4.49 -4.62
CA CYS A 126 10.50 -5.95 -4.70
C CYS A 126 9.13 -6.64 -4.83
N MET A 127 8.13 -6.22 -4.04
CA MET A 127 6.77 -6.76 -4.16
C MET A 127 6.15 -6.45 -5.53
N GLY A 128 6.32 -5.23 -6.04
CA GLY A 128 5.82 -4.84 -7.36
C GLY A 128 6.46 -5.63 -8.51
N GLU A 129 7.72 -6.05 -8.36
CA GLU A 129 8.42 -6.90 -9.33
C GLU A 129 8.01 -8.37 -9.22
N ARG A 130 7.90 -8.91 -8.00
CA ARG A 130 7.76 -10.36 -7.78
C ARG A 130 6.33 -10.85 -7.62
N LEU A 131 5.43 -10.02 -7.11
CA LEU A 131 4.03 -10.42 -6.90
C LEU A 131 3.34 -10.84 -8.20
N PRO A 132 3.55 -10.20 -9.36
CA PRO A 132 2.92 -10.64 -10.62
C PRO A 132 3.21 -12.09 -11.02
N ASP A 133 4.34 -12.66 -10.58
CA ASP A 133 4.73 -14.05 -10.84
C ASP A 133 4.25 -15.03 -9.76
N ASP A 134 3.64 -14.52 -8.68
CA ASP A 134 3.12 -15.34 -7.59
C ASP A 134 1.78 -16.01 -7.98
N PRO A 135 1.54 -17.28 -7.59
CA PRO A 135 0.28 -17.98 -7.88
C PRO A 135 -0.99 -17.31 -7.38
N THR A 136 -0.91 -16.42 -6.38
CA THR A 136 -2.05 -15.66 -5.85
C THR A 136 -2.46 -14.48 -6.73
N PHE A 137 -1.54 -13.97 -7.56
CA PHE A 137 -1.75 -12.75 -8.33
C PHE A 137 -2.93 -12.80 -9.31
N PRO A 138 -3.17 -13.90 -10.06
CA PRO A 138 -4.32 -13.97 -10.95
C PRO A 138 -5.65 -13.77 -10.23
N ALA A 139 -5.78 -14.26 -8.99
CA ALA A 139 -7.01 -14.09 -8.20
C ALA A 139 -7.18 -12.65 -7.72
N LEU A 140 -6.09 -11.99 -7.30
CA LEU A 140 -6.10 -10.56 -6.95
C LEU A 140 -6.47 -9.67 -8.14
N LEU A 141 -5.91 -9.97 -9.31
CA LEU A 141 -6.23 -9.26 -10.55
C LEU A 141 -7.70 -9.48 -10.94
N ALA A 142 -8.21 -10.70 -10.80
CA ALA A 142 -9.62 -11.01 -11.04
C ALA A 142 -10.54 -10.22 -10.09
N GLN A 143 -10.23 -10.17 -8.79
CA GLN A 143 -10.96 -9.36 -7.82
C GLN A 143 -11.02 -7.88 -8.25
N ALA A 144 -9.88 -7.31 -8.65
CA ALA A 144 -9.82 -5.92 -9.12
C ALA A 144 -10.66 -5.71 -10.39
N GLN A 145 -10.64 -6.68 -11.31
CA GLN A 145 -11.44 -6.65 -12.54
C GLN A 145 -12.94 -6.74 -12.25
N GLU A 146 -13.36 -7.62 -11.34
CA GLU A 146 -14.76 -7.77 -10.92
C GLU A 146 -15.31 -6.47 -10.31
N LEU A 147 -14.53 -5.80 -9.45
CA LEU A 147 -14.90 -4.49 -8.90
C LEU A 147 -15.06 -3.44 -10.01
N ALA A 148 -14.14 -3.40 -10.97
CA ALA A 148 -14.21 -2.47 -12.10
C ALA A 148 -15.44 -2.72 -12.98
N ASP A 149 -15.72 -3.98 -13.31
CA ASP A 149 -16.84 -4.38 -14.15
C ASP A 149 -18.18 -4.09 -13.46
N HIS A 150 -18.29 -4.39 -12.16
CA HIS A 150 -19.49 -4.08 -11.37
C HIS A 150 -19.78 -2.57 -11.33
N MET A 151 -18.75 -1.73 -11.11
CA MET A 151 -18.89 -0.27 -11.17
C MET A 151 -19.28 0.23 -12.57
N ALA A 152 -18.83 -0.45 -13.63
CA ALA A 152 -19.23 -0.12 -15.00
C ALA A 152 -20.66 -0.55 -15.35
N GLY A 153 -21.34 -1.28 -14.47
CA GLY A 153 -22.71 -1.77 -14.64
C GLY A 153 -22.79 -3.13 -15.35
N LYS A 154 -21.77 -3.97 -15.20
CA LYS A 154 -21.77 -5.37 -15.63
C LYS A 154 -22.03 -6.31 -14.46
#